data_AF-A0A0B7NA07-F1
#
_entry.id   AF-A0A0B7NA07-F1
#
_cell.length_a   1.000
_cell.length_b   1.000
_cell.length_c   1.000
_cell.angle_alpha   90.00
_cell.angle_beta   90.00
_cell.angle_gamma   90.00
#
_symmetry.space_group_name_H-M   'P 1'
#
loop_
_entity.id
_entity.type
_entity.pdbx_description
1 polymer ?
#
loop_
_entity_poly.entity_id
_entity_poly.type
_entity_poly.pdbx_seq_one_letter_code
_entity_poly.pdbx_strand_id
1 'polypeptide(L)'
;MELIRHKRKDDGLDEGLIDHLEQAIRPSTARNYNNIWSKYESWCDNESVDPTAYDIKQILKFLQAHHHLAPSTLNIYRSAIGSVINKLHPTRKPIREDPDVVVFFRSKRQKTTTIPSLQQLETWDTDILTRDTIIRYDEAKQPQGLILHIRHPKESQQKTTQLGVLQHDPELCLVRCVHIFLQATDQFRT
;
A
#
# COMPACT_ATOMS: atom_id res chain seq x y z
N MET A 1 -7.03 -20.53 -13.09
CA MET A 1 -6.96 -20.18 -14.53
C MET A 1 -7.57 -21.27 -15.41
N GLU A 2 -7.46 -22.54 -15.04
CA GLU A 2 -8.08 -23.66 -15.76
C GLU A 2 -9.61 -23.50 -15.93
N LEU A 3 -10.32 -23.01 -14.90
CA LEU A 3 -11.74 -22.64 -15.00
C LEU A 3 -12.03 -21.59 -16.10
N ILE A 4 -11.14 -20.61 -16.28
CA ILE A 4 -11.28 -19.59 -17.33
C ILE A 4 -11.05 -20.23 -18.71
N ARG A 5 -10.10 -21.17 -18.80
CA ARG A 5 -9.84 -21.93 -20.01
C ARG A 5 -11.05 -22.77 -20.42
N HIS A 6 -11.63 -23.51 -19.48
CA HIS A 6 -12.87 -24.26 -19.71
C HIS A 6 -14.01 -23.36 -20.16
N LYS A 7 -14.27 -22.26 -19.45
CA LYS A 7 -15.29 -21.30 -19.86
C LYS A 7 -15.08 -20.79 -21.29
N ARG A 8 -13.84 -20.50 -21.70
CA ARG A 8 -13.54 -20.04 -23.07
C ARG A 8 -13.85 -21.11 -24.11
N LYS A 9 -13.60 -22.39 -23.81
CA LYS A 9 -14.00 -23.51 -24.68
C LYS A 9 -15.52 -23.61 -24.79
N ASP A 10 -16.22 -23.47 -23.67
CA ASP A 10 -17.69 -23.49 -23.63
C ASP A 10 -18.29 -22.29 -24.38
N ASP A 11 -17.62 -21.14 -24.35
CA ASP A 11 -17.96 -19.95 -25.13
C ASP A 11 -17.60 -20.10 -26.64
N GLY A 12 -17.07 -21.26 -27.07
CA GLY A 12 -16.82 -21.61 -28.47
C GLY A 12 -15.50 -21.11 -29.07
N LEU A 13 -14.55 -20.69 -28.24
CA LEU A 13 -13.24 -20.23 -28.71
C LEU A 13 -12.36 -21.43 -29.13
N ASP A 14 -11.67 -21.27 -30.27
CA ASP A 14 -10.67 -22.24 -30.74
C ASP A 14 -9.44 -22.30 -29.80
N GLU A 15 -8.81 -23.48 -29.71
CA GLU A 15 -7.67 -23.72 -28.82
C GLU A 15 -6.46 -22.83 -29.14
N GLY A 16 -6.17 -22.57 -30.42
CA GLY A 16 -5.08 -21.67 -30.79
C GLY A 16 -5.31 -20.24 -30.31
N LEU A 17 -6.57 -19.79 -30.35
CA LEU A 17 -6.97 -18.48 -29.82
C LEU A 17 -6.93 -18.42 -28.30
N ILE A 18 -7.34 -19.50 -27.62
CA ILE A 18 -7.25 -19.63 -26.17
C ILE A 18 -5.79 -19.55 -25.72
N ASP A 19 -4.89 -20.28 -26.36
CA ASP A 19 -3.46 -20.28 -26.07
C ASP A 19 -2.85 -18.89 -26.23
N HIS A 20 -3.20 -18.19 -27.31
CA HIS A 20 -2.77 -16.81 -27.50
C HIS A 20 -3.27 -15.87 -26.39
N LEU A 21 -4.54 -15.99 -25.98
CA LEU A 21 -5.11 -15.18 -24.90
C LEU A 21 -4.51 -15.50 -23.52
N GLU A 22 -3.94 -16.69 -23.31
CA GLU A 22 -3.24 -17.05 -22.08
C GLU A 22 -1.84 -16.44 -22.00
N GLN A 23 -1.19 -16.17 -23.14
CA GLN A 23 0.12 -15.48 -23.19
C GLN A 23 0.06 -14.04 -22.64
N ALA A 24 -1.14 -13.44 -22.55
CA ALA A 24 -1.32 -12.12 -21.98
C ALA A 24 -0.91 -12.03 -20.49
N ILE A 25 -0.84 -13.16 -19.78
CA ILE A 25 -0.45 -13.21 -18.37
C ILE A 25 0.90 -13.90 -18.26
N ARG A 26 1.86 -13.22 -17.60
CA ARG A 26 3.18 -13.80 -17.33
C ARG A 26 3.04 -15.13 -16.57
N PRO A 27 3.82 -16.18 -16.89
CA PRO A 27 3.70 -17.49 -16.24
C PRO A 27 3.80 -17.45 -14.71
N SER A 28 4.67 -16.58 -14.17
CA SER A 28 4.80 -16.37 -12.73
C SER A 28 3.53 -15.80 -12.09
N THR A 29 2.88 -14.84 -12.75
CA THR A 29 1.60 -14.27 -12.31
C THR A 29 0.48 -15.30 -12.37
N ALA A 30 0.40 -16.07 -13.46
CA ALA A 30 -0.60 -17.13 -13.62
C ALA A 30 -0.47 -18.19 -12.53
N ARG A 31 0.76 -18.63 -12.21
CA ARG A 31 1.04 -19.56 -11.11
C ARG A 31 0.61 -18.99 -9.77
N ASN A 32 0.93 -17.72 -9.50
CA ASN A 32 0.52 -17.07 -8.26
C ASN A 32 -1.00 -16.97 -8.13
N TYR A 33 -1.70 -16.62 -9.22
CA TYR A 33 -3.16 -16.55 -9.25
C TYR A 33 -3.80 -17.93 -9.03
N ASN A 34 -3.27 -18.98 -9.65
CA ASN A 34 -3.73 -20.36 -9.42
C ASN A 34 -3.54 -20.77 -7.95
N ASN A 35 -2.38 -20.48 -7.36
CA ASN A 35 -2.12 -20.81 -5.95
C ASN A 35 -3.09 -20.09 -5.00
N ILE A 36 -3.39 -18.81 -5.27
CA ILE A 36 -4.34 -18.05 -4.47
C ILE A 36 -5.76 -18.57 -4.68
N TRP A 37 -6.14 -18.87 -5.92
CA TRP A 37 -7.45 -19.41 -6.24
C TRP A 37 -7.69 -20.75 -5.51
N SER A 38 -6.71 -21.66 -5.53
CA SER A 38 -6.79 -22.92 -4.80
C SER A 38 -6.94 -22.72 -3.28
N LYS A 39 -6.26 -21.71 -2.70
CA LYS A 39 -6.48 -21.33 -1.29
C LYS A 39 -7.88 -20.79 -1.03
N TYR A 40 -8.43 -20.03 -1.97
CA TYR A 40 -9.78 -19.51 -1.88
C TYR A 40 -10.82 -20.63 -1.98
N GLU A 41 -10.67 -21.55 -2.93
CA GLU A 41 -11.50 -22.76 -3.06
C GLU A 41 -11.47 -23.58 -1.76
N SER A 42 -10.27 -23.90 -1.25
CA SER A 42 -10.12 -24.67 -0.01
C SER A 42 -10.80 -23.97 1.19
N TRP A 43 -10.76 -22.63 1.24
CA TRP A 43 -11.46 -21.87 2.27
C TRP A 43 -12.98 -21.90 2.07
N CYS A 44 -13.45 -21.81 0.82
CA CYS A 44 -14.87 -21.90 0.49
C CYS A 44 -15.44 -23.28 0.82
N ASP A 45 -14.69 -24.35 0.58
CA ASP A 45 -15.06 -25.72 0.93
C ASP A 45 -15.25 -25.85 2.45
N ASN A 46 -14.34 -25.29 3.24
CA ASN A 46 -14.44 -25.28 4.70
C ASN A 46 -15.65 -24.50 5.21
N GLU A 47 -16.01 -23.41 4.54
CA GLU A 47 -17.18 -22.58 4.88
C GLU A 47 -18.48 -23.11 4.22
N SER A 48 -18.41 -24.19 3.45
CA SER A 48 -19.52 -24.78 2.69
C SER A 48 -20.23 -23.78 1.76
N VAL A 49 -19.45 -22.96 1.06
CA VAL A 49 -19.93 -21.95 0.08
C VAL A 49 -19.37 -22.23 -1.30
N ASP A 50 -20.10 -21.82 -2.34
CA ASP A 50 -19.64 -21.98 -3.74
C ASP A 50 -18.50 -20.97 -4.05
N PRO A 51 -17.29 -21.44 -4.44
CA PRO A 51 -16.19 -20.55 -4.79
C PRO A 51 -16.42 -19.77 -6.10
N THR A 52 -17.33 -20.20 -6.97
CA THR A 52 -17.61 -19.57 -8.27
C THR A 52 -18.74 -18.55 -8.22
N ALA A 53 -19.48 -18.47 -7.13
CA ALA A 53 -20.57 -17.53 -6.94
C ALA A 53 -20.08 -16.07 -6.90
N TYR A 54 -20.84 -15.16 -7.50
CA TYR A 54 -20.61 -13.74 -7.33
C TYR A 54 -21.18 -13.29 -5.98
N ASP A 55 -20.40 -13.43 -4.91
CA ASP A 55 -20.73 -12.91 -3.57
C ASP A 55 -19.59 -12.05 -2.99
N ILE A 56 -19.83 -10.73 -2.96
CA ILE A 56 -18.89 -9.77 -2.37
C ILE A 56 -18.67 -10.01 -0.88
N LYS A 57 -19.71 -10.43 -0.13
CA LYS A 57 -19.60 -10.68 1.31
C LYS A 57 -18.68 -11.87 1.59
N GLN A 58 -18.77 -12.92 0.79
CA GLN A 58 -17.87 -14.08 0.85
C GLN A 58 -16.41 -13.66 0.60
N ILE A 59 -16.17 -12.86 -0.43
CA ILE A 59 -14.82 -12.36 -0.74
C ILE A 59 -14.27 -11.49 0.42
N LEU A 60 -15.09 -10.61 0.99
CA LEU A 60 -14.70 -9.79 2.14
C LEU A 60 -14.39 -10.64 3.38
N LYS A 61 -15.18 -11.68 3.66
CA LYS A 61 -14.91 -12.64 4.75
C LYS A 61 -13.58 -13.35 4.53
N PHE A 62 -13.28 -13.81 3.32
CA PHE A 62 -12.00 -14.43 2.99
C PHE A 62 -10.83 -13.47 3.20
N LEU A 63 -10.95 -12.23 2.73
CA LEU A 63 -9.92 -11.20 2.93
C LEU A 63 -9.72 -10.87 4.42
N GLN A 64 -10.80 -10.88 5.20
CA GLN A 64 -10.76 -10.68 6.65
C GLN A 64 -10.10 -11.86 7.38
N ALA A 65 -10.32 -13.10 6.95
CA ALA A 65 -9.60 -14.27 7.47
C ALA A 65 -8.07 -14.13 7.28
N HIS A 66 -7.66 -13.44 6.21
CA HIS A 66 -6.26 -13.15 5.89
C HIS A 66 -5.80 -11.75 6.34
N HIS A 67 -6.51 -11.11 7.28
CA HIS A 67 -6.22 -9.73 7.68
C HIS A 67 -4.80 -9.51 8.23
N HIS A 68 -4.07 -10.55 8.65
CA HIS A 68 -2.69 -10.44 9.10
C HIS A 68 -1.72 -10.07 7.96
N LEU A 69 -2.10 -10.29 6.70
CA LEU A 69 -1.28 -9.98 5.53
C LEU A 69 -1.23 -8.46 5.25
N ALA A 70 -0.17 -8.05 4.55
CA ALA A 70 0.02 -6.68 4.09
C ALA A 70 -1.09 -6.27 3.09
N PRO A 71 -1.45 -4.98 3.01
CA PRO A 71 -2.45 -4.50 2.06
C PRO A 71 -2.12 -4.83 0.60
N SER A 72 -0.84 -4.81 0.24
CA SER A 72 -0.35 -5.19 -1.09
C SER A 72 -0.65 -6.65 -1.41
N THR A 73 -0.34 -7.56 -0.48
CA THR A 73 -0.59 -9.00 -0.61
C THR A 73 -2.09 -9.29 -0.72
N LEU A 74 -2.92 -8.66 0.12
CA LEU A 74 -4.37 -8.79 0.03
C LEU A 74 -4.92 -8.30 -1.32
N ASN A 75 -4.31 -7.26 -1.90
CA ASN A 75 -4.73 -6.75 -3.21
C ASN A 75 -4.36 -7.74 -4.34
N ILE A 76 -3.28 -8.50 -4.19
CA ILE A 76 -2.98 -9.64 -5.08
C ILE A 76 -4.05 -10.71 -4.91
N TYR A 77 -4.47 -11.02 -3.67
CA TYR A 77 -5.50 -12.01 -3.40
C TYR A 77 -6.83 -11.64 -4.08
N ARG A 78 -7.28 -10.40 -3.87
CA ARG A 78 -8.45 -9.83 -4.56
C ARG A 78 -8.33 -9.91 -6.09
N SER A 79 -7.15 -9.65 -6.64
CA SER A 79 -6.94 -9.64 -8.10
C SER A 79 -6.98 -11.04 -8.70
N ALA A 80 -6.42 -12.04 -8.01
CA ALA A 80 -6.48 -13.44 -8.43
C ALA A 80 -7.93 -13.94 -8.42
N ILE A 81 -8.67 -13.73 -7.33
CA ILE A 81 -10.10 -14.09 -7.23
C ILE A 81 -10.92 -13.36 -8.30
N GLY A 82 -10.69 -12.04 -8.45
CA GLY A 82 -11.35 -11.23 -9.45
C GLY A 82 -11.08 -11.66 -10.89
N SER A 83 -9.91 -12.25 -11.16
CA SER A 83 -9.59 -12.74 -12.51
C SER A 83 -10.51 -13.88 -12.97
N VAL A 84 -10.96 -14.72 -12.03
CA VAL A 84 -11.88 -15.84 -12.30
C VAL A 84 -13.33 -15.36 -12.22
N ILE A 85 -13.75 -14.75 -11.10
CA ILE A 85 -15.15 -14.38 -10.88
C ILE A 85 -15.65 -13.36 -11.92
N ASN A 86 -14.85 -12.35 -12.28
CA ASN A 86 -15.27 -11.36 -13.29
C ASN A 86 -15.41 -12.00 -14.69
N LYS A 87 -14.72 -13.11 -14.96
CA LYS A 87 -14.84 -13.85 -16.23
C LYS A 87 -16.05 -14.77 -16.23
N LEU A 88 -16.37 -15.39 -15.10
CA LEU A 88 -17.59 -16.19 -14.95
C LEU A 88 -18.86 -15.32 -14.98
N HIS A 89 -18.79 -14.10 -14.44
CA HIS A 89 -19.93 -13.18 -14.31
C HIS A 89 -19.68 -11.85 -15.05
N PRO A 90 -19.57 -11.84 -16.39
CA PRO A 90 -19.17 -10.66 -17.15
C PRO A 90 -20.17 -9.50 -17.10
N THR A 91 -21.44 -9.78 -16.77
CA THR A 91 -22.50 -8.76 -16.64
C THR A 91 -22.50 -8.08 -15.27
N ARG A 92 -21.76 -8.61 -14.30
CA ARG A 92 -21.65 -8.05 -12.95
C ARG A 92 -20.51 -7.06 -12.87
N LYS A 93 -20.59 -6.17 -11.89
CA LYS A 93 -19.55 -5.18 -11.62
C LYS A 93 -18.22 -5.86 -11.26
N PRO A 94 -17.05 -5.39 -11.72
CA PRO A 94 -15.79 -5.97 -11.29
C PRO A 94 -15.58 -5.86 -9.77
N ILE A 95 -15.08 -6.93 -9.12
CA ILE A 95 -14.84 -6.97 -7.67
C ILE A 95 -14.00 -5.79 -7.15
N ARG A 96 -13.07 -5.27 -7.96
CA ARG A 96 -12.23 -4.11 -7.61
C ARG A 96 -13.05 -2.85 -7.32
N GLU A 97 -14.13 -2.68 -8.05
CA GLU A 97 -14.90 -1.44 -8.10
C GLU A 97 -16.05 -1.44 -7.11
N ASP A 98 -16.31 -2.58 -6.47
CA ASP A 98 -17.32 -2.70 -5.45
C ASP A 98 -17.04 -1.74 -4.27
N PRO A 99 -18.03 -0.94 -3.81
CA PRO A 99 -17.83 0.04 -2.76
C PRO A 99 -17.27 -0.54 -1.45
N ASP A 100 -17.76 -1.70 -1.02
CA ASP A 100 -17.35 -2.31 0.24
C ASP A 100 -15.92 -2.84 0.16
N VAL A 101 -15.53 -3.38 -1.00
CA VAL A 101 -14.14 -3.77 -1.27
C VAL A 101 -13.21 -2.56 -1.26
N VAL A 102 -13.62 -1.45 -1.87
CA VAL A 102 -12.83 -0.21 -1.85
C VAL A 102 -12.65 0.31 -0.43
N VAL A 103 -13.73 0.30 0.38
CA VAL A 103 -13.71 0.72 1.78
C VAL A 103 -12.82 -0.20 2.61
N PHE A 104 -12.92 -1.52 2.44
CA PHE A 104 -12.07 -2.50 3.14
C PHE A 104 -10.57 -2.19 2.95
N PHE A 105 -10.12 -1.97 1.71
CA PHE A 105 -8.71 -1.65 1.43
C PHE A 105 -8.30 -0.27 1.93
N ARG A 106 -9.22 0.71 1.94
CA ARG A 106 -8.97 2.03 2.55
C ARG A 106 -8.73 1.89 4.05
N SER A 107 -9.61 1.20 4.76
CA SER A 107 -9.51 0.96 6.21
C SER A 107 -8.25 0.15 6.56
N LYS A 108 -7.92 -0.87 5.77
CA LYS A 108 -6.72 -1.68 5.98
C LYS A 108 -5.44 -0.85 5.86
N ARG A 109 -5.34 0.04 4.86
CA ARG A 109 -4.19 0.95 4.71
C ARG A 109 -4.06 1.95 5.85
N GLN A 110 -5.17 2.51 6.33
CA GLN A 110 -5.15 3.45 7.46
C GLN A 110 -4.67 2.79 8.76
N LYS A 111 -5.01 1.51 8.97
CA LYS A 111 -4.57 0.75 10.15
C LYS A 111 -3.14 0.21 10.04
N THR A 112 -2.58 0.15 8.83
CA THR A 112 -1.20 -0.31 8.62
C THR A 112 -0.25 0.87 8.73
N THR A 113 0.40 1.02 9.88
CA THR A 113 1.53 1.94 10.03
C THR A 113 2.69 1.41 9.18
N THR A 114 2.99 2.09 8.07
CA THR A 114 4.18 1.78 7.26
C THR A 114 5.34 2.57 7.81
N ILE A 115 6.27 1.91 8.51
CA ILE A 115 7.53 2.52 8.89
C ILE A 115 8.45 2.44 7.65
N PRO A 116 8.98 3.56 7.15
CA PRO A 116 9.91 3.55 6.02
C PRO A 116 11.14 2.68 6.34
N SER A 117 11.66 1.96 5.34
CA SER A 117 12.93 1.24 5.49
C SER A 117 14.11 2.22 5.56
N LEU A 118 15.26 1.79 6.08
CA LEU A 118 16.47 2.62 6.16
C LEU A 118 16.87 3.21 4.79
N GLN A 119 16.79 2.44 3.70
CA GLN A 119 17.03 2.95 2.34
C GLN A 119 16.01 4.03 1.91
N GLN A 120 14.76 3.93 2.34
CA GLN A 120 13.75 4.99 2.13
C GLN A 120 13.99 6.20 3.04
N LEU A 121 14.73 6.02 4.13
CA LEU A 121 15.22 7.09 5.01
C LEU A 121 16.58 7.67 4.54
N GLU A 122 17.27 7.02 3.60
CA GLU A 122 18.47 7.56 2.95
C GLU A 122 18.11 8.46 1.75
N THR A 123 16.87 8.39 1.25
CA THR A 123 16.37 9.29 0.18
C THR A 123 15.94 10.68 0.67
N TRP A 124 16.34 11.09 1.88
CA TRP A 124 16.08 12.46 2.33
C TRP A 124 17.04 13.41 1.64
N ASP A 125 16.48 14.25 0.80
CA ASP A 125 17.17 15.43 0.28
C ASP A 125 17.44 16.38 1.45
N THR A 126 18.69 16.40 1.91
CA THR A 126 19.13 17.24 3.02
C THR A 126 19.00 18.73 2.72
N ASP A 127 18.98 19.12 1.44
CA ASP A 127 18.79 20.50 1.02
C ASP A 127 17.33 20.91 1.19
N ILE A 128 16.39 20.01 0.85
CA ILE A 128 14.96 20.19 1.16
C ILE A 128 14.72 20.28 2.66
N LEU A 129 15.31 19.36 3.44
CA LEU A 129 15.15 19.34 4.89
C LEU A 129 15.68 20.64 5.52
N THR A 130 16.85 21.11 5.08
CA THR A 130 17.47 22.35 5.60
C THR A 130 16.70 23.59 5.17
N ARG A 131 16.21 23.64 3.92
CA ARG A 131 15.34 24.74 3.44
C ARG A 131 14.08 24.90 4.29
N ASP A 132 13.49 23.78 4.67
CA ASP A 132 12.18 23.75 5.34
C ASP A 132 12.28 23.70 6.87
N THR A 133 13.49 23.76 7.41
CA THR A 133 13.76 23.70 8.85
C THR A 133 14.54 24.94 9.29
N ILE A 134 13.95 25.76 10.15
CA ILE A 134 14.59 26.96 10.69
C ILE A 134 14.81 26.79 12.20
N ILE A 135 16.07 26.84 12.63
CA ILE A 135 16.42 26.85 14.06
C ILE A 135 16.54 28.30 14.52
N ARG A 136 15.86 28.63 15.62
CA ARG A 136 16.06 29.88 16.35
C ARG A 136 17.17 29.68 17.37
N TYR A 137 18.10 30.61 17.41
CA TYR A 137 19.21 30.60 18.36
C TYR A 137 19.07 31.74 19.35
N ASP A 138 19.59 31.54 20.56
CA ASP A 138 19.79 32.62 21.53
C ASP A 138 21.10 33.39 21.27
N GLU A 139 21.38 34.39 22.12
CA GLU A 139 22.60 35.22 22.05
C GLU A 139 23.88 34.40 22.23
N ALA A 140 23.81 33.24 22.89
CA ALA A 140 24.91 32.31 23.10
C ALA A 140 25.02 31.24 21.99
N LYS A 141 24.27 31.39 20.89
CA LYS A 141 24.17 30.44 19.77
C LYS A 141 23.65 29.06 20.16
N GLN A 142 22.91 28.94 21.26
CA GLN A 142 22.21 27.71 21.62
C GLN A 142 20.85 27.67 20.94
N PRO A 143 20.39 26.49 20.48
CA PRO A 143 19.08 26.38 19.86
C PRO A 143 17.99 26.64 20.90
N GLN A 144 17.10 27.59 20.62
CA GLN A 144 15.99 28.05 21.46
C GLN A 144 14.62 27.58 20.92
N GLY A 145 14.55 27.23 19.65
CA GLY A 145 13.34 26.70 19.04
C GLY A 145 13.54 26.22 17.61
N LEU A 146 12.56 25.50 17.10
CA LEU A 146 12.57 24.92 15.77
C LEU A 146 11.27 25.29 15.04
N ILE A 147 11.38 25.74 13.80
CA ILE A 147 10.25 25.96 12.90
C ILE A 147 10.37 24.95 11.76
N LEU A 148 9.29 24.21 11.54
CA LEU A 148 9.16 23.27 10.44
C LEU A 148 8.11 23.76 9.45
N HIS A 149 8.50 23.82 8.19
CA HIS A 149 7.65 24.19 7.07
C HIS A 149 7.28 22.95 6.27
N ILE A 150 6.00 22.61 6.25
CA ILE A 150 5.50 21.47 5.48
C ILE A 150 4.91 22.02 4.18
N ARG A 151 5.57 21.73 3.07
CA ARG A 151 5.14 22.12 1.72
C ARG A 151 4.69 20.87 0.97
N HIS A 152 3.39 20.65 0.82
CA HIS A 152 2.88 19.62 -0.08
C HIS A 152 2.75 20.18 -1.51
N PRO A 153 3.06 19.40 -2.57
CA PRO A 153 3.00 19.86 -3.97
C PRO A 153 1.63 20.38 -4.45
N LYS A 154 0.56 20.16 -3.67
CA LYS A 154 -0.82 20.51 -4.02
C LYS A 154 -1.52 21.41 -3.00
N GLU A 155 -0.83 21.83 -1.93
CA GLU A 155 -1.39 22.80 -0.98
C GLU A 155 -0.95 24.21 -1.39
N SER A 156 -1.90 25.13 -1.56
CA SER A 156 -1.64 26.54 -1.91
C SER A 156 -1.03 27.34 -0.76
N GLN A 157 -1.09 26.81 0.47
CA GLN A 157 -0.58 27.45 1.68
C GLN A 157 0.37 26.53 2.44
N GLN A 158 1.53 27.06 2.80
CA GLN A 158 2.53 26.38 3.61
C GLN A 158 2.05 26.22 5.05
N LYS A 159 2.06 24.99 5.56
CA LYS A 159 1.81 24.74 6.99
C LYS A 159 3.09 24.93 7.77
N THR A 160 2.99 25.61 8.90
CA THR A 160 4.14 25.88 9.76
C THR A 160 3.85 25.38 11.17
N THR A 161 4.80 24.64 11.74
CA THR A 161 4.77 24.21 13.15
C THR A 161 6.00 24.76 13.86
N GLN A 162 5.81 25.26 15.08
CA GLN A 162 6.90 25.75 15.93
C GLN A 162 7.03 24.85 17.15
N LEU A 163 8.27 24.48 17.49
CA LEU A 163 8.61 23.64 18.64
C LEU A 163 9.58 24.41 19.53
N GLY A 164 9.33 24.34 20.85
CA GLY A 164 10.23 24.87 21.88
C GLY A 164 11.24 23.83 22.35
N VAL A 165 12.27 24.29 23.03
CA VAL A 165 13.28 23.42 23.65
C VAL A 165 12.71 22.76 24.90
N LEU A 166 12.94 21.46 25.03
CA LEU A 166 12.69 20.70 26.25
C LEU A 166 13.91 20.85 27.17
N GLN A 167 13.70 21.44 28.35
CA GLN A 167 14.78 21.69 29.33
C GLN A 167 15.08 20.47 30.21
N HIS A 168 14.07 19.64 30.50
CA HIS A 168 14.14 18.57 31.49
C HIS A 168 14.64 17.23 30.94
N ASP A 169 14.61 17.05 29.61
CA ASP A 169 15.08 15.84 28.94
C ASP A 169 15.79 16.22 27.62
N PRO A 170 17.11 16.45 27.67
CA PRO A 170 17.88 16.90 26.52
C PRO A 170 17.97 15.84 25.41
N GLU A 171 17.89 14.55 25.74
CA GLU A 171 18.00 13.44 24.79
C GLU A 171 16.72 13.26 23.97
N LEU A 172 15.56 13.56 24.57
CA LEU A 172 14.27 13.59 23.86
C LEU A 172 13.94 14.96 23.25
N CYS A 173 14.83 15.95 23.35
CA CYS A 173 14.59 17.28 22.83
C CYS A 173 14.75 17.31 21.29
N LEU A 174 13.63 17.24 20.59
CA LEU A 174 13.57 17.31 19.12
C LEU A 174 14.33 18.51 18.53
N VAL A 175 14.27 19.68 19.17
CA VAL A 175 14.99 20.88 18.72
C VAL A 175 16.51 20.65 18.73
N ARG A 176 17.05 20.01 19.78
CA ARG A 176 18.47 19.68 19.88
C ARG A 176 18.86 18.55 18.94
N CYS A 177 18.03 17.50 18.84
CA CYS A 177 18.26 16.40 17.90
C CYS A 177 18.38 16.91 16.46
N VAL A 178 17.46 17.77 16.02
CA VAL A 178 17.48 18.35 14.69
C VAL A 178 18.68 19.28 14.50
N HIS A 179 19.05 20.07 15.51
CA HIS A 179 20.26 20.90 15.46
C HIS A 179 21.53 20.07 15.23
N ILE A 180 21.73 19.01 16.02
CA ILE A 180 22.87 18.10 15.90
C ILE A 180 22.85 17.41 14.53
N PHE A 181 21.70 16.93 14.10
CA PHE A 181 21.54 16.31 12.78
C PHE A 181 21.97 17.27 11.67
N LEU A 182 21.46 18.51 11.66
CA LEU A 182 21.79 19.49 10.62
C LEU A 182 23.28 19.89 10.63
N GLN A 183 23.96 19.84 11.78
CA GLN A 183 25.40 20.05 11.85
C GLN A 183 26.17 18.85 11.30
N ALA A 184 25.77 17.63 11.69
CA ALA A 184 26.42 16.40 11.26
C ALA A 184 26.27 16.12 9.75
N THR A 185 25.17 16.59 9.15
CA THR A 185 24.90 16.40 7.72
C THR A 185 25.36 17.57 6.84
N ASP A 186 26.05 18.56 7.38
CA ASP A 186 26.44 19.77 6.63
C ASP A 186 27.31 19.44 5.41
N GLN A 187 28.23 18.47 5.56
CA GLN A 187 29.12 18.00 4.49
C GLN A 187 28.41 17.33 3.29
N PHE A 188 27.13 16.99 3.42
CA PHE A 188 26.35 16.35 2.36
C PHE A 188 25.45 17.32 1.58
N ARG A 189 25.46 18.60 1.94
CA ARG A 189 24.73 19.67 1.25
C ARG A 189 25.50 20.13 0.02
N THR A 190 24.78 20.47 -1.05
CA THR A 190 25.35 20.90 -2.34
C THR A 190 25.28 22.40 -2.57
#